data_AF-A0A521WT65-F1
#
_entry.id   AF-A0A521WT65-F1
#
_cell.length_a   1.000
_cell.length_b   1.000
_cell.length_c   1.000
_cell.angle_alpha   90.00
_cell.angle_beta   90.00
_cell.angle_gamma   90.00
#
_symmetry.space_group_name_H-M   'P 1'
#
loop_
_entity.id
_entity.type
_entity.pdbx_description
1 polymer ?
#
loop_
_entity_poly.entity_id
_entity_poly.type
_entity_poly.pdbx_seq_one_letter_code
_entity_poly.pdbx_strand_id
1 'polypeptide(L)' 'HNDFEEVVFSEYPVIGEIKKEFMKCGAVFAQMSGSGSSVYGFFTSQDAAQHACNIYHGQYRTFLTPPHFQPE' A
#
# COMPACT_ATOMS: atom_id res chain seq x y z
N HIS A 1 6.23 -11.41 -6.35
CA HIS A 1 5.01 -11.47 -7.19
C HIS A 1 3.89 -12.09 -6.37
N ASN A 2 2.62 -11.70 -6.58
CA ASN A 2 1.47 -12.20 -5.81
C ASN A 2 0.38 -12.60 -6.80
N ASP A 3 0.15 -13.90 -6.91
CA ASP A 3 -0.69 -14.50 -7.95
C ASP A 3 -2.18 -14.14 -7.78
N PHE A 4 -2.60 -13.71 -6.59
CA PHE A 4 -3.98 -13.26 -6.35
C PHE A 4 -4.27 -11.89 -6.95
N GLU A 5 -3.26 -11.07 -7.25
CA GLU A 5 -3.44 -9.70 -7.71
C GLU A 5 -4.24 -9.63 -9.02
N GLU A 6 -4.01 -10.54 -9.96
CA GLU A 6 -4.70 -10.51 -11.25
C GLU A 6 -6.22 -10.65 -11.10
N VAL A 7 -6.65 -11.69 -10.36
CA VAL A 7 -8.07 -11.97 -10.12
C VAL A 7 -8.70 -10.88 -9.25
N VAL A 8 -8.01 -10.47 -8.17
CA VAL A 8 -8.54 -9.48 -7.23
C VAL A 8 -8.64 -8.10 -7.86
N PHE A 9 -7.68 -7.69 -8.70
CA PHE A 9 -7.75 -6.38 -9.37
C PHE A 9 -8.80 -6.36 -10.48
N SER A 10 -9.10 -7.51 -11.10
CA SER A 10 -10.20 -7.60 -12.06
C SER A 10 -11.55 -7.40 -11.38
N GLU A 11 -11.78 -8.04 -10.24
CA GLU A 11 -13.06 -7.95 -9.51
C GLU A 11 -13.18 -6.65 -8.69
N TYR A 12 -12.06 -6.20 -8.09
CA TYR A 12 -11.98 -5.03 -7.23
C TYR A 12 -10.88 -4.06 -7.71
N PRO A 13 -11.11 -3.31 -8.81
CA PRO A 13 -10.11 -2.44 -9.43
C PRO A 13 -9.48 -1.41 -8.49
N VAL A 14 -10.24 -0.93 -7.50
CA VAL A 14 -9.79 0.05 -6.50
C VAL A 14 -8.54 -0.42 -5.73
N ILE A 15 -8.37 -1.73 -5.51
CA ILE A 15 -7.18 -2.27 -4.83
C ILE A 15 -5.94 -2.09 -5.72
N GLY A 16 -6.09 -2.34 -7.03
CA GLY A 16 -5.05 -2.11 -8.01
C GLY A 16 -4.72 -0.62 -8.19
N GLU A 17 -5.71 0.26 -8.05
CA GLU A 17 -5.52 1.72 -8.05
C GLU A 17 -4.71 2.20 -6.84
N ILE A 18 -5.01 1.69 -5.64
CA ILE A 18 -4.24 2.00 -4.42
C ILE A 18 -2.78 1.60 -4.58
N LYS A 19 -2.51 0.40 -5.11
CA LYS A 19 -1.14 -0.06 -5.40
C LYS A 19 -0.44 0.87 -6.42
N LYS A 20 -1.12 1.27 -7.49
CA LYS A 20 -0.56 2.22 -8.48
C LYS A 20 -0.27 3.57 -7.83
N GLU A 21 -1.14 4.03 -6.94
CA GLU A 21 -0.95 5.30 -6.24
C GLU A 21 0.27 5.27 -5.32
N PHE A 22 0.53 4.17 -4.62
CA PHE A 22 1.77 4.01 -3.84
C PHE A 22 3.00 4.20 -4.73
N MET A 23 3.02 3.61 -5.92
CA MET A 23 4.11 3.79 -6.88
C MET A 23 4.24 5.24 -7.34
N LYS A 24 3.14 5.94 -7.62
CA LYS A 24 3.17 7.37 -7.98
C LYS A 24 3.67 8.26 -6.85
N CYS A 25 3.34 7.93 -5.59
CA CYS A 25 3.82 8.63 -4.41
C CYS A 25 5.31 8.37 -4.10
N GLY A 26 6.00 7.54 -4.88
CA GLY A 26 7.43 7.27 -4.70
C GLY A 26 7.74 6.01 -3.88
N ALA A 27 6.81 5.06 -3.79
CA ALA A 27 7.14 3.73 -3.26
C ALA A 27 8.19 3.06 -4.17
N VAL A 28 9.21 2.47 -3.56
CA VAL A 28 10.19 1.63 -4.29
C VAL A 28 9.59 0.26 -4.63
N PHE A 29 8.54 -0.11 -3.91
CA PHE A 29 7.81 -1.36 -4.08
C PHE A 29 6.40 -1.21 -3.51
N ALA A 30 5.41 -1.80 -4.16
CA ALA A 30 4.06 -1.93 -3.63
C ALA A 30 3.43 -3.25 -4.07
N GLN A 31 2.61 -3.85 -3.21
CA GLN A 31 1.94 -5.11 -3.50
C GLN A 31 0.72 -5.32 -2.59
N MET A 32 -0.23 -6.13 -3.02
CA MET A 32 -1.22 -6.71 -2.11
C MET A 32 -0.58 -7.72 -1.15
N SER A 33 -1.00 -7.72 0.12
CA SER A 33 -0.54 -8.69 1.13
C SER A 33 -1.40 -9.95 1.11
N GLY A 34 -0.80 -11.11 0.84
CA GLY A 34 -1.50 -12.39 0.75
C GLY A 34 -2.65 -12.36 -0.28
N SER A 35 -3.80 -12.91 0.07
CA SER A 35 -5.02 -12.85 -0.76
C SER A 35 -5.76 -11.51 -0.69
N GLY A 36 -5.19 -10.50 -0.01
CA GLY A 36 -5.80 -9.17 0.13
C GLY A 36 -6.79 -9.04 1.29
N SER A 37 -7.46 -7.89 1.42
CA SER A 37 -7.43 -6.73 0.49
C SER A 37 -6.36 -5.68 0.82
N SER A 38 -5.57 -5.88 1.87
CA SER A 38 -4.56 -4.92 2.30
C SER A 38 -3.46 -4.76 1.25
N VAL A 39 -3.10 -3.51 0.93
CA VAL A 39 -1.96 -3.15 0.09
C VAL A 39 -0.88 -2.55 0.98
N TYR A 40 0.36 -2.96 0.76
CA TYR A 40 1.53 -2.41 1.44
C TYR A 40 2.53 -1.87 0.43
N GLY A 41 3.34 -0.92 0.86
CA GLY A 41 4.42 -0.35 0.06
C GLY A 41 5.62 0.01 0.92
N PHE A 42 6.80 -0.06 0.30
CA PHE A 42 8.05 0.37 0.92
C PHE A 42 8.47 1.71 0.35
N PHE A 43 8.86 2.61 1.23
CA PHE A 43 9.27 3.97 0.91
C PHE A 43 10.62 4.25 1.55
N THR A 44 11.50 4.95 0.83
CA THR A 44 12.80 5.41 1.35
C THR A 44 12.74 6.85 1.86
N SER A 45 11.66 7.58 1.56
CA SER A 45 11.38 8.93 2.07
C SER A 45 10.19 8.89 3.02
N GLN A 46 10.39 9.42 4.23
CA GLN A 46 9.32 9.54 5.23
C GLN A 46 8.20 10.47 4.74
N ASP A 47 8.55 11.57 4.08
CA ASP A 47 7.57 12.51 3.52
C ASP A 47 6.72 11.86 2.44
N ALA A 48 7.34 11.06 1.57
CA ALA A 48 6.64 10.30 0.54
C ALA A 48 5.66 9.28 1.14
N ALA A 49 6.11 8.54 2.17
CA ALA A 49 5.29 7.57 2.87
C ALA A 49 4.10 8.23 3.60
N GLN A 50 4.36 9.37 4.25
CA GLN A 50 3.33 10.14 4.94
C GLN A 50 2.32 10.73 3.94
N HIS A 51 2.78 11.23 2.80
CA HIS A 51 1.91 11.72 1.74
C HIS A 51 0.98 10.61 1.23
N ALA A 52 1.52 9.43 0.91
CA ALA A 52 0.73 8.27 0.50
C ALA A 52 -0.30 7.85 1.57
N CYS A 53 0.10 7.87 2.85
CA CYS A 53 -0.79 7.58 3.97
C CYS A 53 -1.97 8.57 4.06
N ASN A 54 -1.69 9.86 3.86
CA ASN A 54 -2.68 10.94 3.97
C ASN A 54 -3.74 10.89 2.86
N ILE A 55 -3.40 10.42 1.64
CA ILE A 55 -4.36 10.30 0.53
C ILE A 55 -5.59 9.47 0.92
N TYR A 56 -5.36 8.39 1.68
CA TYR A 56 -6.41 7.43 2.06
C TYR A 56 -6.86 7.57 3.51
N HIS A 57 -6.30 8.53 4.25
CA HIS A 57 -6.62 8.73 5.65
C HIS A 57 -8.11 9.08 5.80
N GLY A 58 -8.81 8.33 6.66
CA GLY A 58 -10.25 8.51 6.89
C GLY A 58 -11.18 7.79 5.90
N GLN A 59 -10.68 7.38 4.73
CA GLN A 59 -11.43 6.53 3.79
C GLN A 59 -11.18 5.04 4.06
N TYR A 60 -9.92 4.69 4.30
CA TYR A 60 -9.50 3.33 4.62
C TYR A 60 -8.68 3.28 5.91
N ARG A 61 -8.60 2.08 6.51
CA ARG A 61 -7.73 1.84 7.66
C ARG A 61 -6.28 1.82 7.21
N THR A 62 -5.59 2.94 7.41
CA THR A 62 -4.22 3.14 6.94
C THR A 62 -3.25 3.25 8.11
N PHE A 63 -2.09 2.63 7.98
CA PHE A 63 -1.02 2.66 8.97
C PHE A 63 0.29 3.06 8.33
N LEU A 64 1.11 3.82 9.06
CA LEU A 64 2.49 4.08 8.72
C LEU A 64 3.38 3.38 9.75
N THR A 65 4.14 2.37 9.32
CA THR A 65 5.08 1.65 10.18
C THR A 65 6.47 2.27 10.03
N PRO A 66 7.06 2.81 11.11
CA PRO A 66 8.41 3.38 11.05
C PRO A 66 9.46 2.28 10.88
N PRO A 67 10.66 2.63 10.39
CA PRO A 67 11.78 1.70 10.43
C PRO A 67 12.08 1.27 11.86
N HIS A 68 12.55 0.03 12.04
CA HIS A 68 12.85 -0.57 13.34
C HIS A 68 11.65 -0.73 14.30
N PHE A 69 10.41 -0.75 13.77
CA PHE A 69 9.23 -1.07 14.56
C PHE A 69 9.38 -2.43 15.28
N GLN A 70 9.08 -2.44 16.58
CA GLN A 70 8.99 -3.64 17.40
C GLN A 70 7.60 -3.70 18.02
N PRO A 71 6.81 -4.76 17.77
CA PRO A 71 5.59 -5.01 18.53
C PRO A 71 5.99 -5.40 19.96
N GLU A 72 5.30 -4.82 20.96
CA GLU A 72 5.41 -5.25 22.36
C GLU A 72 4.99 -6.72 22.54
#